data_AF-A0A452Q9K6-F1
#
_entry.id   AF-A0A452Q9K6-F1
#
_cell.length_a   1.000
_cell.length_b   1.000
_cell.length_c   1.000
_cell.angle_alpha   90.00
_cell.angle_beta   90.00
_cell.angle_gamma   90.00
#
_symmetry.space_group_name_H-M   'P 1'
#
loop_
_entity.id
_entity.type
_entity.pdbx_description
1 polymer ?
#
loop_
_entity_poly.entity_id
_entity_poly.type
_entity_poly.pdbx_seq_one_letter_code
_entity_poly.pdbx_strand_id
1 'polypeptide(L)' 'MGEDTDTRKINHSFLRDHSYVTEADIISTVEFNHTGELLATGDKGGRVVIFQREPEIKLSNYGRSLNEIKGLRDIT' A
#
# COMPACT_ATOMS: atom_id res chain seq x y z
N MET A 1 -26.59 -22.44 -20.70
CA MET A 1 -25.26 -22.43 -21.32
C MET A 1 -24.67 -21.07 -20.96
N GLY A 2 -24.08 -20.87 -19.78
CA GLY A 2 -22.89 -21.56 -19.29
C GLY A 2 -21.69 -20.81 -19.84
N GLU A 3 -21.15 -19.88 -19.05
CA GLU A 3 -19.72 -19.56 -19.02
C GLU A 3 -19.42 -18.69 -17.78
N ASP A 4 -19.38 -19.38 -16.64
CA ASP A 4 -18.72 -18.91 -15.43
C ASP A 4 -17.21 -18.85 -15.72
N THR A 5 -16.71 -17.70 -16.17
CA THR A 5 -15.28 -17.48 -16.30
C THR A 5 -14.68 -17.14 -14.93
N ASP A 6 -14.50 -18.18 -14.12
CA ASP A 6 -13.75 -18.16 -12.86
C ASP A 6 -12.23 -18.18 -13.16
N THR A 7 -11.65 -17.01 -13.43
CA THR A 7 -10.18 -16.84 -13.48
C THR A 7 -9.66 -16.33 -12.14
N ARG A 8 -9.21 -17.31 -11.37
CA ARG A 8 -8.60 -17.24 -10.05
C ARG A 8 -7.47 -16.21 -9.89
N LYS A 9 -7.56 -15.48 -8.77
CA LYS A 9 -6.46 -15.07 -7.86
C LYS A 9 -5.45 -14.02 -8.34
N ILE A 10 -5.84 -12.76 -8.20
CA ILE A 10 -5.21 -11.87 -7.20
C ILE A 10 -6.36 -11.19 -6.45
N ASN A 11 -6.13 -10.68 -5.24
CA ASN A 11 -7.15 -10.08 -4.39
C ASN A 11 -7.76 -8.81 -5.04
N HIS A 12 -8.64 -9.02 -6.03
CA HIS A 12 -9.22 -8.02 -6.91
C HIS A 12 -10.71 -7.80 -6.66
N SER A 13 -11.25 -8.28 -5.53
CA SER A 13 -12.56 -7.84 -5.04
C SER A 13 -12.63 -6.31 -4.85
N PHE A 14 -11.48 -5.64 -4.74
CA PHE A 14 -11.37 -4.18 -4.70
C PHE A 14 -11.63 -3.48 -6.05
N LEU A 15 -11.52 -4.18 -7.19
CA LEU A 15 -11.50 -3.57 -8.52
C LEU A 15 -12.61 -4.07 -9.45
N ARG A 16 -13.57 -4.85 -8.95
CA ARG A 16 -14.56 -5.57 -9.77
C ARG A 16 -15.65 -4.68 -10.40
N ASP A 17 -15.49 -3.36 -10.43
CA ASP A 17 -16.45 -2.46 -11.11
C ASP A 17 -15.81 -1.17 -11.66
N HIS A 18 -14.57 -1.26 -12.18
CA HIS A 18 -13.83 -0.11 -12.75
C HIS A 18 -14.53 0.67 -13.88
N SER A 19 -15.72 0.24 -14.31
CA SER A 19 -16.56 0.98 -15.25
C SER A 19 -17.49 2.01 -14.62
N TYR A 20 -17.64 2.08 -13.29
CA TYR A 20 -18.54 3.04 -12.64
C TYR A 20 -17.97 3.61 -11.34
N VAL A 21 -17.07 4.60 -11.46
CA VAL A 21 -16.83 5.55 -10.36
C VAL A 21 -18.05 6.45 -10.28
N THR A 22 -18.82 6.34 -9.20
CA THR A 22 -20.02 7.14 -8.95
C THR A 22 -19.69 8.38 -8.13
N GLU A 23 -20.61 9.33 -8.04
CA GLU A 23 -20.42 10.48 -7.14
C GLU A 23 -20.17 10.08 -5.69
N ALA A 24 -20.69 8.92 -5.26
CA ALA A 24 -20.46 8.38 -3.93
C ALA A 24 -18.98 8.01 -3.70
N ASP A 25 -18.21 7.74 -4.76
CA ASP A 25 -16.80 7.36 -4.68
C ASP A 25 -15.83 8.56 -4.64
N ILE A 26 -16.34 9.79 -4.74
CA ILE A 26 -15.51 11.00 -4.71
C ILE A 26 -15.09 11.29 -3.27
N ILE A 27 -13.78 11.35 -3.02
CA ILE A 27 -13.22 11.79 -1.74
C ILE A 27 -13.67 13.23 -1.47
N SER A 28 -14.38 13.42 -0.36
CA SER A 28 -14.93 14.70 0.07
C SER A 28 -14.19 15.32 1.25
N THR A 29 -13.51 14.50 2.06
CA THR A 29 -12.80 14.96 3.25
C THR A 29 -11.49 14.22 3.43
N VAL A 30 -10.50 14.92 4.00
CA VAL A 30 -9.21 14.36 4.38
C VAL A 30 -8.78 14.95 5.72
N GLU A 31 -8.19 14.14 6.59
CA GLU A 31 -7.69 14.58 7.88
C GLU A 31 -6.45 13.76 8.28
N PHE A 32 -5.39 14.46 8.68
CA PHE A 32 -4.27 13.82 9.36
C PHE A 32 -4.52 13.76 10.86
N ASN A 33 -4.09 12.67 11.49
CA ASN A 33 -3.98 12.69 12.95
C ASN A 33 -2.87 13.67 13.39
N HIS A 34 -2.84 14.02 14.67
CA HIS A 34 -1.92 15.03 15.20
C HIS A 34 -0.43 14.74 14.91
N THR A 35 -0.05 13.46 14.81
CA THR A 35 1.35 13.06 14.56
C THR A 35 1.71 13.04 13.06
N GLY A 36 0.73 13.09 12.16
CA GLY A 36 0.93 12.93 10.71
C GLY A 36 1.22 11.50 10.26
N GLU A 37 1.05 10.51 11.15
CA GLU A 37 1.34 9.10 10.85
C GLU A 37 0.14 8.37 10.24
N LEU A 38 -1.07 8.92 10.45
CA LEU A 38 -2.33 8.43 9.90
C LEU A 38 -2.99 9.51 9.06
N LEU A 39 -3.50 9.12 7.89
CA LEU A 39 -4.36 9.93 7.04
C LEU A 39 -5.72 9.23 6.90
N ALA A 40 -6.78 9.87 7.38
CA ALA A 40 -8.14 9.46 7.15
C ALA A 40 -8.72 10.18 5.92
N THR A 41 -9.39 9.44 5.05
CA THR A 41 -10.13 10.00 3.90
C THR A 41 -11.57 9.52 3.95
N GLY A 42 -12.52 10.42 3.69
CA GLY A 42 -13.94 10.10 3.57
C GLY A 42 -14.48 10.46 2.19
N ASP A 43 -15.35 9.62 1.64
CA ASP A 43 -16.09 9.92 0.40
C ASP A 43 -17.57 10.26 0.65
N LYS A 44 -18.26 10.71 -0.41
CA LYS A 44 -19.69 11.06 -0.33
C LYS A 44 -20.59 9.86 -0.01
N GLY A 45 -20.13 8.64 -0.26
CA GLY A 45 -20.82 7.40 0.08
C GLY A 45 -20.68 6.99 1.55
N GLY A 46 -19.88 7.72 2.34
CA GLY A 46 -19.65 7.45 3.74
C GLY A 46 -18.60 6.38 4.02
N ARG A 47 -17.84 5.93 3.01
CA ARG A 47 -16.68 5.05 3.23
C ARG A 47 -15.55 5.86 3.83
N VAL A 48 -14.89 5.28 4.83
CA VAL A 48 -13.70 5.86 5.47
C VAL A 48 -12.52 4.92 5.24
N VAL A 49 -11.43 5.49 4.72
CA VAL A 49 -10.16 4.78 4.51
C VAL A 49 -9.09 5.42 5.38
N ILE A 50 -8.28 4.58 6.04
CA ILE A 50 -7.16 5.03 6.86
C ILE A 50 -5.87 4.54 6.21
N PHE A 51 -5.00 5.48 5.85
CA PHE A 51 -3.65 5.22 5.38
C PHE A 51 -2.69 5.37 6.55
N GLN A 52 -1.85 4.35 6.76
CA GLN A 52 -0.75 4.37 7.72
C GLN A 52 0.54 4.66 6.96
N ARG A 53 1.34 5.62 7.44
CA ARG A 53 2.67 5.85 6.92
C ARG A 53 3.53 4.60 7.13
N GLU A 54 4.14 4.11 6.05
CA GLU A 54 5.13 3.05 6.12
C GLU A 54 6.36 3.52 6.92
N PRO A 55 6.89 2.70 7.85
CA PRO A 55 8.10 3.06 8.57
C PRO A 55 9.28 3.19 7.60
N GLU A 56 10.11 4.22 7.78
CA GLU A 56 11.36 4.35 7.04
C GLU A 56 12.27 3.17 7.37
N ILE A 57 12.38 2.21 6.46
CA ILE A 57 13.39 1.16 6.55
C ILE A 57 14.73 1.85 6.33
N LYS A 58 15.40 2.25 7.41
CA LYS A 58 16.79 2.69 7.32
C LYS A 58 17.59 1.53 6.76
N LEU A 59 18.09 1.68 5.53
CA LEU A 59 19.04 0.78 4.89
C LEU A 59 20.39 0.71 5.65
N SER A 60 20.48 1.27 6.86
CA SER A 60 21.66 1.26 7.72
C SER A 60 22.03 -0.13 8.25
N ASN A 61 21.13 -1.12 8.17
CA ASN A 61 21.41 -2.48 8.63
C ASN A 61 22.08 -3.34 7.54
N TYR A 62 21.83 -3.07 6.25
CA TYR A 62 22.56 -3.73 5.16
C TYR A 62 23.96 -3.13 4.92
N GLY A 63 24.16 -1.86 5.29
CA GLY A 63 25.47 -1.19 5.15
C GLY A 63 26.56 -1.70 6.11
N ARG A 64 26.21 -2.32 7.25
CA ARG A 64 27.23 -2.90 8.16
C ARG A 64 27.76 -4.24 7.65
N SER A 65 26.90 -5.09 7.10
CA SER A 65 27.30 -6.43 6.63
C SER A 65 28.17 -6.36 5.36
N LEU A 66 27.98 -5.37 4.49
CA LEU A 66 28.80 -5.23 3.28
C LEU A 66 30.28 -4.88 3.55
N ASN A 67 30.57 -4.17 4.65
CA ASN A 67 31.96 -3.88 5.04
C ASN A 67 32.66 -5.11 5.61
N GLU A 68 31.92 -6.00 6.28
CA GLU A 68 32.42 -7.29 6.77
C GLU A 68 32.70 -8.27 5.61
N ILE A 69 31.82 -8.27 4.59
CA ILE A 69 31.99 -9.09 3.39
C ILE A 69 33.12 -8.58 2.48
N LYS A 70 33.43 -7.28 2.48
CA LYS A 70 34.61 -6.75 1.75
C LYS A 70 35.93 -7.20 2.39
N GLY A 71 36.02 -7.21 3.72
CA GLY A 71 37.23 -7.68 4.42
C GLY A 71 37.55 -9.17 4.22
N LEU A 72 36.57 -9.99 3.84
CA LEU A 72 36.74 -11.41 3.53
C LEU A 72 37.25 -11.67 2.11
N ARG A 73 37.20 -10.70 1.19
CA ARG A 73 37.66 -10.87 -0.20
C ARG A 73 39.12 -10.49 -0.43
N ASP A 74 39.76 -9.85 0.55
CA ASP A 74 41.17 -9.47 0.48
C ASP A 74 42.13 -10.58 0.98
N ILE A 75 41.59 -11.79 1.23
CA ILE A 75 42.34 -12.94 1.79
C ILE A 75 42.43 -14.13 0.81
N THR A 76 42.24 -13.90 -0.49
CA THR A 76 42.47 -14.90 -1.54
C THR A 76 43.42 -14.37 -2.60
#